data_AF-A0A7H8HEJ5-F1
#
_entry.id   AF-A0A7H8HEJ5-F1
#
_cell.length_a   1.000
_cell.length_b   1.000
_cell.length_c   1.000
_cell.angle_alpha   90.00
_cell.angle_beta   90.00
_cell.angle_gamma   90.00
#
_symmetry.space_group_name_H-M   'P 1'
#
loop_
_entity.id
_entity.type
_entity.pdbx_description
1 polymer ?
#
loop_
_entity_poly.entity_id
_entity_poly.type
_entity_poly.pdbx_seq_one_letter_code
_entity_poly.pdbx_strand_id
1 'polypeptide(L)'
;MGWFFEHLDDVLSDMSVFHRVDELDELPAAVFLPRMVRLALYDGAVRHAMRRAVEQPEAIPAPTPPPGQQAESAPVRAHTTDELKALNQTREFGPLGVNQAGVFDFG
;
A
#
# COMPACT_ATOMS: atom_id res chain seq x y z
N MET A 1 15.43 -1.45 -16.70
CA MET A 1 14.49 -2.25 -17.53
C MET A 1 13.61 -3.17 -16.70
N GLY A 2 14.05 -3.76 -15.59
CA GLY A 2 13.21 -4.64 -14.74
C GLY A 2 11.91 -4.00 -14.24
N TRP A 3 11.97 -2.74 -13.77
CA TRP A 3 10.80 -2.00 -13.26
C TRP A 3 9.58 -2.01 -14.19
N PHE A 4 9.80 -1.85 -15.50
CA PHE A 4 8.71 -1.86 -16.48
C PHE A 4 7.95 -3.18 -16.49
N PHE A 5 8.67 -4.31 -16.42
CA PHE A 5 8.05 -5.64 -16.41
C PHE A 5 7.38 -5.97 -15.08
N GLU A 6 7.89 -5.43 -13.97
CA GLU A 6 7.26 -5.55 -12.66
C GLU A 6 5.95 -4.75 -12.56
N HIS A 7 5.79 -3.72 -13.39
CA HIS A 7 4.68 -2.76 -13.35
C HIS A 7 3.88 -2.76 -14.67
N LEU A 8 3.89 -3.89 -15.38
CA LEU A 8 3.25 -4.01 -16.69
C LEU A 8 1.74 -3.76 -16.61
N ASP A 9 1.09 -4.23 -15.53
CA ASP A 9 -0.35 -4.03 -15.31
C ASP A 9 -0.71 -2.56 -15.07
N ASP A 10 0.14 -1.83 -14.34
CA ASP A 10 -0.03 -0.38 -14.12
C ASP A 10 0.08 0.37 -15.45
N VAL A 11 1.06 -0.01 -16.29
CA VAL A 11 1.23 0.55 -17.63
C VAL A 11 0.02 0.23 -18.51
N LEU A 12 -0.46 -1.01 -18.53
CA LEU A 12 -1.63 -1.42 -19.31
C LEU A 12 -2.89 -0.65 -18.89
N SER A 13 -3.13 -0.53 -17.58
CA SER A 13 -4.23 0.24 -17.02
C SER A 13 -4.18 1.70 -17.46
N ASP A 14 -3.02 2.36 -17.32
CA ASP A 14 -2.90 3.75 -17.72
C ASP A 14 -2.99 3.94 -19.25
N MET A 15 -2.48 2.98 -20.03
CA MET A 15 -2.57 2.99 -21.49
C MET A 15 -4.02 2.84 -21.97
N SER A 16 -4.84 2.01 -21.33
CA SER A 16 -6.26 1.86 -21.67
C SER A 16 -7.04 3.13 -21.30
N VAL A 17 -6.76 3.73 -20.14
CA VAL A 17 -7.46 4.93 -19.66
C VAL A 17 -7.09 6.19 -20.46
N PHE A 18 -5.80 6.50 -20.60
CA PHE A 18 -5.35 7.77 -21.18
C PHE A 18 -5.16 7.71 -22.69
N HIS A 19 -4.88 6.52 -23.23
CA HIS A 19 -4.54 6.35 -24.64
C HIS A 19 -5.51 5.45 -25.41
N ARG A 20 -6.50 4.84 -24.74
CA ARG A 20 -7.48 3.90 -25.32
C ARG A 20 -6.80 2.77 -26.08
N VAL A 21 -5.77 2.23 -25.45
CA VAL A 21 -4.98 1.10 -25.95
C VAL A 21 -5.21 -0.06 -24.99
N ASP A 22 -5.90 -1.08 -25.46
CA ASP A 22 -6.19 -2.28 -24.66
C ASP A 22 -5.09 -3.34 -24.80
N GLU A 23 -4.45 -3.42 -25.97
CA GLU A 23 -3.40 -4.39 -26.29
C GLU A 23 -2.12 -3.66 -26.76
N LEU A 24 -1.00 -3.94 -26.11
CA LEU A 24 0.28 -3.23 -26.35
C LEU A 24 1.10 -3.81 -27.50
N ASP A 25 0.94 -5.10 -27.76
CA ASP A 25 1.63 -5.87 -28.80
C ASP A 25 1.23 -5.44 -30.21
N GLU A 26 0.08 -4.81 -30.37
CA GLU A 26 -0.37 -4.25 -31.64
C GLU A 26 0.19 -2.84 -31.93
N LEU A 27 0.83 -2.17 -30.95
CA LEU A 27 1.39 -0.83 -31.17
C LEU A 27 2.82 -0.88 -31.73
N PRO A 28 3.09 -0.17 -32.84
CA PRO A 28 4.46 0.10 -33.26
C PRO A 28 5.24 0.79 -32.13
N ALA A 29 6.47 0.34 -31.89
CA ALA A 29 7.34 0.90 -30.84
C ALA A 29 7.51 2.43 -30.94
N ALA A 30 7.54 2.96 -32.17
CA ALA A 30 7.62 4.40 -32.45
C ALA A 30 6.42 5.20 -31.92
N VAL A 31 5.26 4.56 -31.75
CA VAL A 31 4.04 5.16 -31.19
C VAL A 31 3.91 4.85 -29.70
N PHE A 32 4.30 3.65 -29.29
CA PHE A 32 4.26 3.20 -27.90
C PHE A 32 5.17 4.02 -26.98
N LEU A 33 6.45 4.17 -27.34
CA LEU A 33 7.44 4.82 -26.47
C LEU A 33 7.06 6.28 -26.10
N PRO A 34 6.64 7.14 -27.05
CA PRO A 34 6.20 8.49 -26.70
C PRO A 34 4.98 8.54 -25.78
N ARG A 35 4.09 7.55 -25.85
CA ARG A 35 2.90 7.44 -24.98
C ARG A 35 3.30 6.98 -23.58
N MET A 36 4.12 5.94 -23.49
CA MET A 36 4.64 5.42 -22.23
C MET A 36 5.36 6.52 -21.41
N VAL A 37 6.19 7.34 -22.06
CA VAL A 37 6.89 8.45 -21.38
C VAL A 37 5.92 9.47 -20.76
N ARG A 38 4.75 9.68 -21.37
CA ARG A 38 3.74 10.60 -20.83
C ARG A 38 3.03 10.07 -19.59
N LEU A 39 3.03 8.76 -19.36
CA LEU A 39 2.34 8.17 -18.21
C LEU A 39 2.86 8.72 -16.87
N ALA A 40 4.15 9.05 -16.80
CA ALA A 40 4.74 9.69 -15.62
C ALA A 40 4.16 11.09 -15.31
N LEU A 41 3.55 11.75 -16.30
CA LEU A 41 2.90 13.06 -16.16
C LEU A 41 1.42 12.93 -15.79
N TYR A 42 0.80 11.79 -16.07
CA TYR A 42 -0.60 11.53 -15.72
C TYR A 42 -0.72 11.11 -14.27
N ASP A 43 -1.85 11.43 -13.65
CA ASP A 43 -2.13 11.01 -12.27
C ASP A 43 -2.73 9.59 -12.25
N GLY A 44 -1.97 8.66 -12.83
CA GLY A 44 -2.33 7.26 -13.00
C GLY A 44 -1.54 6.31 -12.10
N ALA A 45 -1.75 5.00 -12.32
CA ALA A 45 -1.12 3.93 -11.57
C ALA A 45 0.41 3.99 -11.66
N VAL A 46 0.95 4.28 -12.85
CA VAL A 46 2.40 4.43 -13.10
C VAL A 46 3.00 5.52 -12.21
N ARG A 47 2.37 6.69 -12.17
CA ARG A 47 2.87 7.82 -11.35
C ARG A 47 2.79 7.52 -9.87
N HIS A 48 1.73 6.84 -9.42
CA HIS A 48 1.60 6.41 -8.03
C HIS A 48 2.68 5.40 -7.64
N ALA A 49 2.94 4.40 -8.49
CA ALA A 49 3.99 3.42 -8.26
C ALA A 49 5.39 4.07 -8.23
N MET A 50 5.67 5.01 -9.14
CA MET A 50 6.92 5.79 -9.12
C MET A 50 7.10 6.57 -7.81
N ARG A 51 6.05 7.20 -7.27
CA ARG A 51 6.13 7.92 -5.98
C ARG A 51 6.42 6.97 -4.83
N ARG A 52 5.74 5.82 -4.78
CA ARG A 52 5.98 4.81 -3.74
C ARG A 52 7.40 4.28 -3.74
N ALA A 53 7.99 4.07 -4.93
CA ALA A 53 9.38 3.65 -5.06
C ALA A 53 10.39 4.69 -4.55
N VAL A 54 10.06 5.99 -4.63
CA VAL A 54 10.90 7.08 -4.09
C VAL A 54 10.70 7.24 -2.58
N GLU A 55 9.48 7.09 -2.09
CA GLU A 55 9.12 7.25 -0.67
C GLU A 55 9.52 6.04 0.17
N GLN A 56 9.65 4.86 -0.44
CA GLN A 56 10.12 3.63 0.20
C GLN A 56 11.41 3.15 -0.48
N PRO A 57 12.55 3.82 -0.24
CA PRO A 57 13.83 3.20 -0.57
C PRO A 57 13.89 1.88 0.20
N GLU A 58 14.25 0.78 -0.49
CA GLU A 58 14.33 -0.58 0.05
C GLU A 58 14.68 -0.57 1.53
N ALA A 59 13.77 -1.09 2.36
CA ALA A 59 14.07 -1.36 3.75
C ALA A 59 15.29 -2.28 3.75
N ILE A 60 16.45 -1.73 4.14
CA ILE A 60 17.68 -2.49 4.36
C ILE A 60 17.26 -3.71 5.20
N PRO A 61 17.53 -4.95 4.75
CA PRO A 61 17.13 -6.12 5.51
C PRO A 61 17.69 -5.95 6.92
N ALA A 62 16.79 -6.01 7.91
CA ALA A 62 17.18 -5.88 9.31
C ALA A 62 18.32 -6.86 9.57
N PRO A 63 19.41 -6.43 10.24
CA PRO A 63 20.56 -7.30 10.48
C PRO A 63 20.06 -8.57 11.17
N THR A 64 20.36 -9.72 10.59
CA THR A 64 20.09 -11.03 11.17
C THR A 64 20.60 -11.02 12.61
N PRO A 65 19.73 -11.20 13.63
CA PRO A 65 20.20 -11.23 15.01
C PRO A 65 21.23 -12.36 15.15
N PRO A 66 22.33 -12.15 15.89
CA PRO A 66 23.36 -13.15 16.08
C PRO A 66 22.74 -14.45 16.64
N PRO A 67 23.21 -15.63 16.19
CA PRO A 67 22.72 -16.90 16.70
C PRO A 67 23.03 -16.99 18.19
N GLY A 68 22.02 -16.76 19.02
CA GLY A 68 22.18 -16.72 20.48
C GLY A 68 21.12 -15.91 21.23
N GLN A 69 20.42 -14.99 20.56
CA GLN A 69 19.20 -14.40 21.13
C GLN A 69 17.97 -15.15 20.64
N GLN A 70 17.80 -16.36 21.18
CA GLN A 70 16.44 -16.87 21.37
C GLN A 70 15.77 -15.85 22.29
N ALA A 71 14.94 -14.98 21.71
CA ALA A 71 13.94 -14.26 22.45
C ALA A 71 13.10 -15.33 23.15
N GLU A 72 13.39 -15.51 24.43
CA GLU A 72 12.61 -16.28 25.36
C GLU A 72 11.17 -15.89 25.11
N SER A 73 10.44 -16.79 24.47
CA SER A 73 9.05 -16.58 24.13
C SER A 73 8.31 -16.70 25.45
N ALA A 74 8.32 -15.62 26.23
CA ALA A 74 7.41 -15.46 27.34
C ALA A 74 6.03 -15.77 26.75
N PRO A 75 5.25 -16.69 27.34
CA PRO A 75 3.92 -16.96 26.83
C PRO A 75 3.19 -15.62 26.82
N VAL A 76 2.78 -15.16 25.64
CA VAL A 76 1.90 -14.00 25.50
C VAL A 76 0.66 -14.38 26.27
N ARG A 77 0.60 -13.96 27.53
CA ARG A 77 -0.52 -14.25 28.40
C ARG A 77 -1.68 -13.50 27.79
N ALA A 78 -2.61 -14.25 27.18
CA ALA A 78 -3.83 -13.67 26.69
C ALA A 78 -4.47 -12.90 27.85
N HIS A 79 -4.61 -11.58 27.68
CA HIS A 79 -5.26 -10.76 28.68
C HIS A 79 -6.69 -11.25 28.86
N THR A 80 -7.06 -11.49 30.11
CA THR A 80 -8.44 -11.91 30.40
C THR A 80 -9.39 -10.74 30.12
N THR A 81 -10.67 -11.04 29.92
CA THR A 81 -11.69 -10.02 29.60
C THR A 81 -11.77 -8.91 30.67
N ASP A 82 -11.45 -9.23 31.92
CA ASP A 82 -11.40 -8.26 33.02
C ASP A 82 -10.17 -7.34 32.95
N GLU A 83 -9.01 -7.85 32.51
CA GLU A 83 -7.80 -7.04 32.31
C GLU A 83 -7.97 -6.04 31.15
N LEU A 84 -8.61 -6.48 30.06
CA LEU A 84 -8.96 -5.60 28.93
C LEU A 84 -9.91 -4.47 29.34
N LYS A 85 -10.86 -4.75 30.26
CA LYS A 85 -11.80 -3.75 30.78
C LYS A 85 -11.09 -2.73 31.67
N ALA A 86 -10.08 -3.13 32.43
CA ALA A 86 -9.27 -2.23 33.24
C ALA A 86 -8.38 -1.30 32.39
N LEU A 87 -7.80 -1.81 31.30
CA LEU A 87 -6.97 -1.02 30.37
C LEU A 87 -7.77 0.07 29.63
N ASN A 88 -9.06 -0.17 29.36
CA ASN A 88 -9.96 0.81 28.75
C ASN A 88 -10.40 1.93 29.75
N GLN A 89 -10.07 1.79 31.04
CA GLN A 89 -10.34 2.80 32.07
C GLN A 89 -9.12 3.68 32.38
N THR A 90 -7.92 3.31 31.91
CA THR A 90 -6.74 4.16 31.98
C THR A 90 -6.85 5.32 30.99
N ARG A 91 -6.86 6.52 31.56
CA ARG A 91 -7.17 7.84 30.96
C ARG A 91 -6.28 8.33 29.79
N GLU A 92 -5.47 7.48 29.15
CA GLU A 92 -4.75 7.83 27.91
C GLU A 92 -5.57 7.48 26.65
N PHE A 93 -6.52 6.55 26.74
CA PHE A 93 -7.54 6.33 25.73
C PHE A 93 -8.90 6.34 26.43
N GLY A 94 -9.58 7.50 26.39
CA GLY A 94 -10.92 7.63 26.97
C GLY A 94 -11.91 6.65 26.33
N PRO A 95 -13.06 6.39 26.99
CA PRO A 95 -14.09 5.52 26.42
C PRO A 95 -14.48 6.09 25.06
N LEU A 96 -14.51 5.26 24.03
CA LEU A 96 -15.03 5.61 22.70
C LEU A 96 -16.44 6.19 22.89
N GLY A 97 -16.47 7.52 22.93
CA GLY A 97 -17.62 8.30 23.26
C GLY A 97 -18.65 8.10 22.17
N VAL A 98 -19.73 7.45 22.57
CA VAL A 98 -21.02 7.42 21.89
C VAL A 98 -21.47 8.87 21.71
N ASN A 99 -21.22 9.45 20.53
CA ASN A 99 -21.81 10.68 19.98
C ASN A 99 -21.41 10.69 18.49
N GLN A 100 -22.26 10.73 17.49
CA GLN A 100 -23.69 11.00 17.44
C GLN A 100 -24.18 10.44 16.10
N ALA A 101 -25.39 9.90 16.10
CA ALA A 101 -26.09 9.41 14.93
C ALA A 101 -26.19 10.50 13.84
N GLY A 102 -25.89 10.10 12.60
CA GLY A 102 -26.13 10.86 11.38
C GLY A 102 -26.35 9.87 10.23
N VAL A 103 -27.46 9.15 10.32
CA VAL A 103 -28.19 8.36 9.32
C VAL A 103 -27.59 8.40 7.89
N PHE A 104 -27.05 7.26 7.43
CA PHE A 104 -26.92 6.99 6.00
C PHE A 104 -28.29 6.54 5.49
N ASP A 105 -28.98 7.44 4.77
CA ASP A 105 -30.19 7.14 4.03
C ASP A 105 -29.79 6.49 2.70
N PHE A 106 -30.24 5.25 2.47
CA PHE A 106 -30.23 4.61 1.16
C PHE A 106 -31.69 4.55 0.70
N GLY A 107 -32.11 5.61 0.01
CA GLY A 107 -33.35 5.71 -0.75
C GLY A 107 -33.08 6.19 -2.16
#